data_AF-B9ECE9-F1
#
_entry.id   AF-B9ECE9-F1
#
_cell.length_a   1.000
_cell.length_b   1.000
_cell.length_c   1.000
_cell.angle_alpha   90.00
_cell.angle_beta   90.00
_cell.angle_gamma   90.00
#
_symmetry.space_group_name_H-M   'P 1'
#
loop_
_entity.id
_entity.type
_entity.pdbx_description
1 polymer ?
#
loop_
_entity_poly.entity_id
_entity_poly.type
_entity_poly.pdbx_seq_one_letter_code
_entity_poly.pdbx_strand_id
1 'polypeptide(L)'
;MSEKKKKKSKIISFRANEDEYEVIAGIAKSANMNISEYLKIRALEGNIQQPKVSSEDLRAVVPELTRLTGQIGRIGNNVNQSTKLLSSIGPYGFVSPKNFR
;
A
#
# COMPACT_ATOMS: atom_id res chain seq x y z
N MET A 1 2.75 -24.33 -11.24
CA MET A 1 4.01 -24.26 -12.00
C MET A 1 4.68 -22.95 -11.67
N SER A 2 5.86 -23.00 -11.04
CA SER A 2 6.65 -21.80 -10.74
C SER A 2 7.31 -21.31 -12.03
N GLU A 3 6.82 -20.20 -12.60
CA GLU A 3 7.51 -19.54 -13.70
C GLU A 3 8.86 -19.02 -13.18
N LYS A 4 9.92 -19.78 -13.44
CA LYS A 4 11.29 -19.29 -13.31
C LYS A 4 11.41 -18.05 -14.20
N LYS A 5 11.50 -16.85 -13.60
CA LYS A 5 11.83 -15.60 -14.30
C LYS A 5 13.04 -15.87 -15.20
N LYS A 6 12.83 -15.95 -16.51
CA LYS A 6 13.91 -16.17 -17.49
C LYS A 6 14.95 -15.08 -17.28
N LYS A 7 16.23 -15.47 -17.11
CA LYS A 7 17.34 -14.50 -17.01
C LYS A 7 17.33 -13.65 -18.27
N LYS A 8 17.16 -12.33 -18.11
CA LYS A 8 17.21 -11.37 -19.20
C LYS A 8 18.65 -11.26 -19.68
N SER A 9 18.94 -11.85 -20.84
CA SER A 9 20.31 -11.95 -21.40
C SER A 9 20.57 -11.03 -22.58
N LYS A 10 19.52 -10.35 -23.10
CA LYS A 10 19.62 -9.46 -24.25
C LYS A 10 19.78 -8.01 -23.79
N ILE A 11 20.75 -7.32 -24.38
CA ILE A 11 21.05 -5.91 -24.14
C ILE A 11 20.42 -5.11 -25.29
N ILE A 12 19.73 -4.03 -24.95
CA ILE A 12 19.21 -3.05 -25.89
C ILE A 12 19.93 -1.74 -25.58
N SER A 13 20.64 -1.21 -26.57
CA SER A 13 21.34 0.07 -26.48
C SER A 13 20.81 1.02 -27.54
N PHE A 14 20.68 2.29 -27.18
CA PHE A 14 20.35 3.38 -28.10
C PHE A 14 21.16 4.62 -27.69
N ARG A 15 21.33 5.55 -28.62
CA ARG A 15 21.99 6.84 -28.36
C ARG A 15 20.92 7.88 -28.10
N ALA A 16 21.18 8.73 -27.12
CA ALA A 16 20.39 9.92 -26.80
C ALA A 16 21.35 11.11 -26.75
N ASN A 17 20.85 12.30 -27.04
CA ASN A 17 21.56 13.54 -26.73
C ASN A 17 21.43 13.86 -25.22
N GLU A 18 22.11 14.92 -24.78
CA GLU A 18 22.11 15.32 -23.36
C GLU A 18 20.69 15.67 -22.87
N ASP A 19 19.95 16.47 -23.65
CA ASP A 19 18.60 16.91 -23.30
C ASP A 19 17.62 15.74 -23.17
N GLU A 20 17.66 14.80 -24.11
CA GLU A 20 16.87 13.57 -24.11
C GLU A 20 17.20 12.71 -22.89
N TYR A 21 18.49 12.61 -22.53
CA TYR A 21 18.92 11.88 -21.37
C TYR A 21 18.40 12.51 -20.08
N GLU A 22 18.51 13.83 -19.92
CA GLU A 22 18.01 14.55 -18.73
C GLU A 22 16.51 14.36 -18.56
N VAL A 23 15.74 14.44 -19.64
CA VAL A 23 14.28 14.22 -19.61
C VAL A 23 13.96 12.79 -19.16
N ILE A 24 14.62 11.79 -19.75
CA ILE A 24 14.38 10.38 -19.40
C ILE A 24 14.79 10.11 -17.94
N ALA A 25 15.94 10.63 -17.51
CA ALA A 25 16.46 10.47 -16.16
C ALA A 25 15.55 11.15 -15.12
N GLY A 26 15.08 12.37 -15.43
CA GLY A 26 14.14 13.10 -14.59
C GLY A 26 12.83 12.35 -14.40
N ILE A 27 12.23 11.85 -15.48
CA ILE A 27 10.96 11.12 -15.39
C ILE A 27 11.15 9.78 -14.69
N ALA A 28 12.23 9.05 -14.96
CA ALA A 28 12.55 7.81 -14.26
C ALA A 28 12.70 8.05 -12.75
N LYS A 29 13.38 9.13 -12.36
CA LYS A 29 13.54 9.53 -10.96
C LYS A 29 12.20 9.87 -10.30
N SER A 30 11.36 10.65 -10.97
CA SER A 30 10.00 10.96 -10.48
C SER A 30 9.13 9.70 -10.33
N ALA A 31 9.36 8.69 -11.17
CA ALA A 31 8.70 7.39 -11.08
C ALA A 31 9.29 6.45 -10.02
N ASN A 32 10.34 6.86 -9.29
CA ASN A 32 11.13 6.00 -8.39
C ASN A 32 11.67 4.73 -9.06
N MET A 33 12.03 4.82 -10.34
CA MET A 33 12.56 3.71 -11.14
C MET A 33 13.95 4.04 -11.65
N ASN A 34 14.75 3.01 -11.92
CA ASN A 34 15.96 3.22 -12.71
C ASN A 34 15.60 3.47 -14.18
N ILE A 35 16.49 4.14 -14.91
CA ILE A 35 16.29 4.50 -16.33
C ILE A 35 15.94 3.25 -17.18
N SER A 36 16.62 2.13 -16.96
CA SER A 36 16.44 0.88 -17.70
C SER A 36 15.14 0.13 -17.36
N GLU A 37 14.56 0.37 -16.19
CA GLU A 37 13.24 -0.12 -15.79
C GLU A 37 12.16 0.75 -16.40
N TYR A 38 12.32 2.07 -16.26
CA TYR A 38 11.44 3.06 -16.87
C TYR A 38 11.29 2.83 -18.37
N LEU A 39 12.41 2.75 -19.12
CA LEU A 39 12.37 2.53 -20.57
C LEU A 39 11.76 1.19 -20.95
N LYS A 40 11.98 0.15 -20.15
CA LYS A 40 11.42 -1.18 -20.40
C LYS A 40 9.91 -1.19 -20.25
N ILE A 41 9.39 -0.61 -19.17
CA ILE A 41 7.95 -0.53 -18.93
C ILE A 41 7.33 0.39 -19.98
N ARG A 42 7.96 1.52 -20.30
CA ARG A 42 7.46 2.44 -21.32
C ARG A 42 7.40 1.81 -22.72
N ALA A 43 8.39 0.98 -23.07
CA ALA A 43 8.41 0.26 -24.35
C ALA A 43 7.41 -0.90 -24.43
N LEU A 44 7.08 -1.56 -23.31
CA LEU A 44 6.19 -2.73 -23.29
C LEU A 44 4.72 -2.38 -23.01
N GLU A 45 4.48 -1.45 -22.08
CA GLU A 45 3.16 -1.12 -21.53
C GLU A 45 2.68 0.26 -21.97
N GLY A 46 3.54 1.07 -22.62
CA GLY A 46 3.22 2.38 -23.17
C GLY A 46 3.12 3.49 -22.10
N ASN A 47 2.13 3.39 -21.22
CA ASN A 47 1.84 4.39 -20.19
C ASN A 47 2.36 3.97 -18.82
N ILE A 48 3.27 4.77 -18.27
CA ILE A 48 3.73 4.62 -16.88
C ILE A 48 2.89 5.54 -16.02
N GLN A 49 2.12 4.94 -15.10
CA GLN A 49 1.47 5.69 -14.03
C GLN A 49 2.55 6.22 -13.10
N GLN A 50 2.86 7.51 -13.23
CA GLN A 50 3.77 8.16 -12.31
C GLN A 50 3.14 8.15 -10.90
N PRO A 51 3.90 7.78 -9.86
CA PRO A 51 3.43 7.88 -8.48
C PRO A 51 3.01 9.32 -8.22
N LYS A 52 1.75 9.52 -7.78
CA LYS A 52 1.22 10.85 -7.41
C LYS A 52 1.87 11.41 -6.15
N VAL A 53 2.65 10.59 -5.44
CA VAL A 53 3.26 10.88 -4.16
C VAL A 53 4.71 10.40 -4.20
N SER A 54 5.63 11.17 -3.63
CA SER A 54 7.05 10.77 -3.55
C SER A 54 7.20 9.49 -2.73
N SER A 55 8.28 8.74 -2.98
CA SER A 55 8.57 7.54 -2.19
C SER A 55 8.95 7.87 -0.74
N GLU A 56 9.60 9.02 -0.51
CA GLU A 56 9.85 9.57 0.83
C GLU A 56 8.55 9.88 1.57
N ASP A 57 7.61 10.57 0.91
CA ASP A 57 6.32 10.90 1.49
C ASP A 57 5.52 9.63 1.83
N LEU A 58 5.53 8.64 0.95
CA LEU A 58 4.91 7.35 1.22
C LEU A 58 5.55 6.64 2.42
N ARG A 59 6.88 6.67 2.53
CA ARG A 59 7.60 6.08 3.67
C ARG A 59 7.27 6.76 4.99
N ALA A 60 7.01 8.07 4.97
CA ALA A 60 6.60 8.82 6.16
C ALA A 60 5.15 8.50 6.58
N VAL A 61 4.25 8.31 5.62
CA VAL A 61 2.81 8.14 5.87
C VAL A 61 2.42 6.69 6.21
N VAL A 62 3.10 5.70 5.64
CA VAL A 62 2.78 4.26 5.85
C VAL A 62 2.79 3.83 7.34
N PRO A 63 3.78 4.23 8.17
CA PRO A 63 3.79 3.91 9.60
C PRO A 63 2.57 4.47 10.35
N GLU A 64 2.17 5.72 10.07
CA GLU A 64 1.00 6.35 10.70
C GLU A 64 -0.30 5.65 10.30
N LEU A 65 -0.49 5.31 9.01
CA LEU A 65 -1.65 4.56 8.56
C LEU A 65 -1.74 3.17 9.21
N THR A 66 -0.60 2.52 9.39
CA THR A 66 -0.52 1.22 10.08
C THR A 66 -0.92 1.38 11.55
N ARG A 67 -0.45 2.44 12.21
CA ARG A 67 -0.80 2.77 13.60
C ARG A 67 -2.30 3.01 13.77
N LEU A 68 -2.90 3.80 12.87
CA LEU A 68 -4.35 4.08 12.86
C LEU A 68 -5.18 2.81 12.64
N THR A 69 -4.77 1.97 11.70
CA THR A 69 -5.43 0.66 11.44
C THR A 69 -5.42 -0.22 12.69
N GLY A 70 -4.29 -0.25 13.42
CA GLY A 70 -4.20 -0.98 14.68
C GLY A 70 -5.13 -0.44 15.78
N GLN A 71 -5.29 0.89 15.88
CA GLN A 71 -6.22 1.50 16.83
C GLN A 71 -7.68 1.16 16.50
N ILE A 72 -8.06 1.27 15.22
CA ILE A 72 -9.40 0.91 14.75
C ILE A 72 -9.70 -0.56 15.04
N GLY A 73 -8.74 -1.46 14.83
CA GLY A 73 -8.88 -2.88 15.16
C GLY A 73 -9.15 -3.14 16.65
N ARG A 74 -8.45 -2.41 17.54
CA ARG A 74 -8.70 -2.51 18.99
C ARG A 74 -10.09 -2.00 19.36
N ILE A 75 -10.50 -0.87 18.78
CA ILE A 75 -11.85 -0.31 18.98
C ILE A 75 -12.91 -1.32 18.52
N GLY A 76 -12.76 -1.88 17.33
CA GLY A 76 -13.67 -2.90 16.80
C GLY A 76 -13.74 -4.15 17.69
N ASN A 77 -12.62 -4.60 18.24
CA ASN A 77 -12.59 -5.71 19.18
C ASN A 77 -13.33 -5.39 20.48
N ASN A 78 -13.17 -4.19 21.03
CA ASN A 78 -13.89 -3.76 22.23
C ASN A 78 -15.39 -3.69 21.98
N VAL A 79 -15.81 -3.11 20.85
CA VAL A 79 -17.22 -3.05 20.44
C VAL A 79 -17.80 -4.45 20.30
N ASN A 80 -17.09 -5.37 19.63
CA ASN A 80 -17.52 -6.75 19.47
C ASN A 80 -17.69 -7.47 20.81
N GLN A 81 -16.79 -7.25 21.78
CA GLN A 81 -16.93 -7.79 23.13
C GLN A 81 -18.17 -7.23 23.84
N SER A 82 -18.41 -5.93 23.77
CA SER A 82 -19.62 -5.30 24.32
C SER A 82 -20.90 -5.86 23.70
N THR A 83 -20.93 -6.06 22.38
CA THR A 83 -22.08 -6.66 21.68
C THR A 83 -22.28 -8.11 22.11
N LYS A 84 -21.23 -8.92 22.18
CA LYS A 84 -21.33 -10.32 22.63
C LYS A 84 -21.82 -10.41 24.07
N LEU A 85 -21.29 -9.56 24.95
CA LEU A 85 -21.76 -9.47 26.32
C LEU A 85 -23.25 -9.11 26.30
N LEU A 86 -23.66 -8.03 25.65
CA LEU A 86 -25.07 -7.62 25.58
C LEU A 86 -25.99 -8.73 25.05
N SER A 87 -25.59 -9.41 23.98
CA SER A 87 -26.32 -10.56 23.43
C SER A 87 -26.40 -11.74 24.40
N SER A 88 -25.36 -11.97 25.21
CA SER A 88 -25.33 -13.08 26.18
C SER A 88 -26.23 -12.86 27.39
N ILE A 89 -26.52 -11.61 27.77
CA ILE A 89 -27.40 -11.31 28.91
C ILE A 89 -28.90 -11.45 28.52
N GLY A 90 -29.20 -11.72 27.23
CA GLY A 90 -30.55 -11.94 26.73
C GLY A 90 -31.45 -10.68 26.80
N PRO A 91 -32.71 -10.74 26.29
CA PRO A 91 -33.62 -9.60 26.24
C PRO A 91 -34.01 -9.01 27.61
N TYR A 92 -33.60 -9.64 28.72
CA TYR A 92 -33.93 -9.26 30.09
C TYR A 92 -32.71 -8.88 30.94
N GLY A 93 -31.51 -8.83 30.34
CA GLY A 93 -30.26 -8.69 31.08
C GLY A 93 -30.05 -7.37 31.82
N PHE A 94 -30.68 -6.30 31.34
CA PHE A 94 -30.69 -5.00 32.03
C PHE A 94 -31.79 -4.91 33.11
N VAL A 95 -32.69 -5.90 33.17
CA VAL A 95 -33.90 -5.91 34.00
C VAL A 95 -33.95 -7.17 34.87
N SER A 96 -32.84 -7.53 35.50
CA SER A 96 -32.87 -8.52 36.60
C SER A 96 -32.86 -7.78 37.94
N PRO A 97 -33.97 -7.80 38.73
CA PRO A 97 -34.08 -7.09 40.01
C PRO A 97 -33.12 -7.57 41.11
N LYS A 98 -32.24 -8.54 40.82
CA LYS A 98 -31.40 -9.21 41.81
C LYS A 98 -30.09 -8.48 42.15
N ASN A 99 -29.79 -7.36 41.50
CA ASN A 99 -28.59 -6.56 41.77
C ASN A 99 -28.78 -5.42 42.79
N PHE A 100 -29.97 -5.32 43.41
CA PHE A 100 -30.25 -4.40 44.52
C PHE A 100 -30.54 -5.20 45.80
N ARG A 101 -29.49 -5.72 46.45
CA ARG A 101 -29.50 -6.10 47.86
C ARG A 101 -28.11 -5.91 48.45
#